data_AF-W2TQ28-F1
#
_entry.id   AF-W2TQ28-F1
#
_cell.length_a   1.000
_cell.length_b   1.000
_cell.length_c   1.000
_cell.angle_alpha   90.00
_cell.angle_beta   90.00
_cell.angle_gamma   90.00
#
_symmetry.space_group_name_H-M   'P 1'
#
loop_
_entity.id
_entity.type
_entity.pdbx_description
1 polymer ?
#
loop_
_entity_poly.entity_id
_entity_poly.type
_entity_poly.pdbx_seq_one_letter_code
_entity_poly.pdbx_strand_id
1 'polypeptide(L)'
;MGGGSSSLRAKSRSSADLDLLKPTAEQRTPRTRSRLASLAQSSSKQLSKFSFKRKNGNRDKVKSFRDLISTWPLHDIETLCRELETSRILFLLKSSADSARPSFLSIEEQLSSSDSKDFALIIGDHTYPIHRRVAIARCDLVQQLLCEQDFREFHLSFPYGKHFTHHDMCMFIHYVYTGDWNGNADTLQSIRNWMKCHRDLAVDLRNAEKMALKDGDLTIILTSPNSDNEKLAKVCVPDYSIRCDSSILSSRSEVFRGLLKHVRDARDIVLDEALLPRGFAPVLIHFLYTDELDFSLVPDTALSQSSLSEARAIVAGHAPHSPLYYAIQLIHIAKFFILERLVQLCEDLIVSALCPESCVSILSWATDGGSQYVAQRAQR
;
A
#
# COMPACT_ATOMS: atom_id res chain seq x y z
N MET A 1 66.88 -8.07 -12.77
CA MET A 1 67.48 -9.25 -13.41
C MET A 1 67.14 -10.48 -12.58
N GLY A 2 66.66 -11.55 -13.24
CA GLY A 2 66.29 -12.86 -12.64
C GLY A 2 64.87 -12.88 -12.04
N GLY A 3 63.83 -13.48 -12.62
CA GLY A 3 63.76 -14.52 -13.65
C GLY A 3 63.72 -15.91 -13.01
N GLY A 4 62.52 -16.47 -12.83
CA GLY A 4 62.30 -17.78 -12.21
C GLY A 4 60.87 -18.26 -12.33
N SER A 5 60.46 -18.56 -13.56
CA SER A 5 59.19 -19.19 -13.93
C SER A 5 59.17 -20.67 -13.52
N SER A 6 58.06 -21.15 -12.96
CA SER A 6 57.70 -22.57 -13.06
C SER A 6 56.19 -22.72 -13.15
N SER A 7 55.75 -23.18 -14.31
CA SER A 7 54.36 -23.39 -14.68
C SER A 7 53.99 -24.88 -14.56
N LEU A 8 52.73 -25.12 -14.20
CA LEU A 8 51.87 -26.22 -14.62
C LEU A 8 52.31 -27.67 -14.36
N ARG A 9 51.53 -28.37 -13.52
CA ARG A 9 50.86 -29.59 -13.97
C ARG A 9 49.62 -29.93 -13.14
N ALA A 10 48.47 -29.82 -13.80
CA ALA A 10 47.23 -30.42 -13.37
C ALA A 10 47.38 -31.95 -13.24
N LYS A 11 46.85 -32.50 -12.15
CA LYS A 11 46.46 -33.91 -12.06
C LYS A 11 44.98 -33.97 -11.67
N SER A 12 44.20 -34.26 -12.69
CA SER A 12 42.88 -34.87 -12.65
C SER A 12 42.84 -36.09 -11.72
N ARG A 13 41.88 -36.10 -10.78
CA ARG A 13 41.31 -37.30 -10.15
C ARG A 13 39.79 -37.09 -10.16
N SER A 14 39.15 -37.61 -11.20
CA SER A 14 38.33 -38.81 -11.18
C SER A 14 37.17 -38.73 -10.19
N SER A 15 35.98 -38.55 -10.76
CA SER A 15 34.68 -38.99 -10.26
C SER A 15 34.78 -40.35 -9.54
N ALA A 16 34.04 -40.46 -8.43
CA ALA A 16 33.89 -41.59 -7.49
C ALA A 16 34.64 -41.41 -6.15
N ASP A 17 34.06 -40.58 -5.27
CA ASP A 17 33.93 -40.83 -3.81
C ASP A 17 33.23 -39.62 -3.15
N LEU A 18 31.89 -39.60 -3.20
CA LEU A 18 31.05 -38.68 -2.44
C LEU A 18 29.91 -39.44 -1.74
N ASP A 19 30.24 -40.61 -1.19
CA ASP A 19 29.39 -41.34 -0.27
C ASP A 19 30.25 -41.73 0.94
N LEU A 20 30.23 -40.91 2.00
CA LEU A 20 30.47 -41.27 3.41
C LEU A 20 30.78 -40.02 4.25
N LEU A 21 29.75 -39.24 4.57
CA LEU A 21 29.75 -38.40 5.77
C LEU A 21 28.43 -38.64 6.51
N LYS A 22 28.41 -39.71 7.31
CA LYS A 22 27.38 -39.96 8.33
C LYS A 22 27.58 -38.97 9.48
N PRO A 23 26.55 -38.24 9.94
CA PRO A 23 26.67 -37.37 11.10
C PRO A 23 26.78 -38.20 12.38
N THR A 24 27.88 -37.97 13.11
CA THR A 24 28.17 -38.53 14.43
C THR A 24 27.29 -37.83 15.46
N ALA A 25 26.14 -38.40 15.78
CA ALA A 25 25.26 -37.95 16.86
C ALA A 25 24.74 -39.16 17.65
N GLU A 26 25.65 -40.01 18.12
CA GLU A 26 25.36 -41.09 19.06
C GLU A 26 26.36 -41.10 20.21
N GLN A 27 26.25 -40.14 21.12
CA GLN A 27 26.63 -40.35 22.52
C GLN A 27 25.54 -39.77 23.42
N ARG A 28 24.88 -40.68 24.13
CA ARG A 28 23.73 -40.44 25.01
C ARG A 28 24.16 -39.76 26.31
N THR A 29 23.37 -38.79 26.75
CA THR A 29 23.02 -38.62 28.18
C THR A 29 21.49 -38.62 28.28
N PRO A 30 20.86 -39.40 29.19
CA PRO A 30 19.41 -39.47 29.29
C PRO A 30 18.93 -38.40 30.26
N ARG A 31 18.06 -37.47 29.83
CA ARG A 31 17.14 -36.78 30.75
C ARG A 31 15.99 -36.07 30.01
N THR A 32 14.79 -36.53 30.36
CA THR A 32 13.47 -35.88 30.20
C THR A 32 13.10 -35.34 28.82
N ARG A 33 12.56 -36.22 27.97
CA ARG A 33 11.67 -35.80 26.87
C ARG A 33 10.47 -35.05 27.45
N SER A 34 10.29 -33.78 27.10
CA SER A 34 9.06 -33.06 27.42
C SER A 34 7.91 -33.67 26.63
N ARG A 35 6.81 -34.01 27.31
CA ARG A 35 5.59 -34.57 26.68
C ARG A 35 4.88 -33.56 25.76
N LEU A 36 5.34 -32.31 25.73
CA LEU A 36 4.84 -31.26 24.85
C LEU A 36 5.45 -31.33 23.45
N ALA A 37 6.69 -31.83 23.29
CA ALA A 37 7.31 -31.99 21.96
C ALA A 37 6.58 -33.04 21.10
N SER A 38 5.94 -34.04 21.72
CA SER A 38 5.11 -35.03 21.03
C SER A 38 3.75 -34.47 20.55
N LEU A 39 3.29 -33.34 21.08
CA LEU A 39 2.04 -32.70 20.63
C LEU A 39 2.23 -31.88 19.35
N ALA A 40 3.43 -31.34 19.12
CA ALA A 40 3.74 -30.58 17.90
C ALA A 40 3.83 -31.46 16.64
N GLN A 41 4.20 -32.74 16.76
CA GLN A 41 4.33 -33.66 15.62
C GLN A 41 3.10 -34.57 15.39
N SER A 42 2.13 -34.57 16.31
CA SER A 42 0.95 -35.47 16.22
C SER A 42 -0.32 -34.81 15.64
N SER A 43 -0.29 -33.54 15.21
CA SER A 43 -1.47 -32.85 14.68
C SER A 43 -1.70 -33.04 13.17
N SER A 44 -0.80 -33.69 12.44
CA SER A 44 -0.84 -33.71 10.96
C SER A 44 -1.56 -34.91 10.31
N LYS A 45 -1.91 -35.99 11.02
CA LYS A 45 -2.48 -37.21 10.39
C LYS A 45 -3.87 -37.66 10.87
N GLN A 46 -4.56 -36.90 11.72
CA GLN A 46 -5.88 -37.30 12.28
C GLN A 46 -7.00 -36.25 12.10
N LEU A 47 -6.78 -35.16 11.36
CA LEU A 47 -7.79 -34.11 11.18
C LEU A 47 -8.49 -34.11 9.80
N SER A 48 -8.26 -35.09 8.92
CA SER A 48 -8.85 -35.10 7.57
C SER A 48 -10.22 -35.80 7.45
N LYS A 49 -10.95 -36.05 8.55
CA LYS A 49 -12.27 -36.74 8.49
C LYS A 49 -13.37 -36.15 9.38
N PHE A 50 -13.53 -34.83 9.41
CA PHE A 50 -14.74 -34.24 10.00
C PHE A 50 -15.48 -33.34 9.02
N SER A 51 -16.48 -33.95 8.37
CA SER A 51 -17.56 -33.26 7.65
C SER A 51 -18.39 -32.44 8.65
N PHE A 52 -18.63 -31.17 8.32
CA PHE A 52 -19.37 -30.22 9.13
C PHE A 52 -20.87 -30.51 9.10
N LYS A 53 -21.41 -31.11 10.16
CA LYS A 53 -22.78 -30.84 10.61
C LYS A 53 -22.71 -29.92 11.82
N ARG A 54 -23.17 -28.67 11.66
CA ARG A 54 -23.30 -27.68 12.74
C ARG A 54 -24.26 -28.22 13.80
N LYS A 55 -23.71 -28.66 14.93
CA LYS A 55 -24.44 -28.93 16.18
C LYS A 55 -23.65 -28.24 17.29
N ASN A 56 -24.34 -27.55 18.20
CA ASN A 56 -23.79 -26.73 19.29
C ASN A 56 -22.56 -27.37 19.98
N GLY A 57 -21.36 -27.05 19.49
CA GLY A 57 -20.14 -27.82 19.74
C GLY A 57 -19.22 -27.26 20.83
N ASN A 58 -19.71 -26.37 21.69
CA ASN A 58 -18.87 -25.75 22.72
C ASN A 58 -18.79 -26.57 24.02
N ARG A 59 -19.88 -27.23 24.43
CA ARG A 59 -19.90 -28.06 25.66
C ARG A 59 -19.00 -29.30 25.53
N ASP A 60 -18.95 -29.90 24.33
CA ASP A 60 -18.16 -31.11 24.10
C ASP A 60 -16.66 -30.83 24.15
N LYS A 61 -16.20 -29.69 23.60
CA LYS A 61 -14.78 -29.27 23.68
C LYS A 61 -14.31 -29.04 25.11
N VAL A 62 -15.15 -28.41 25.94
CA VAL A 62 -14.84 -28.15 27.36
C VAL A 62 -14.81 -29.45 28.16
N LYS A 63 -15.71 -30.41 27.87
CA LYS A 63 -15.71 -31.72 28.52
C LYS A 63 -14.48 -32.54 28.14
N SER A 64 -14.14 -32.60 26.85
CA SER A 64 -12.92 -33.30 26.37
C SER A 64 -11.64 -32.72 26.97
N PHE A 65 -11.54 -31.39 27.08
CA PHE A 65 -10.39 -30.74 27.71
C PHE A 65 -10.32 -31.03 29.22
N ARG A 66 -11.45 -30.99 29.92
CA ARG A 66 -11.56 -31.33 31.34
C ARG A 66 -11.14 -32.78 31.61
N ASP A 67 -11.65 -33.70 30.80
CA ASP A 67 -11.34 -35.13 30.94
C ASP A 67 -9.84 -35.37 30.67
N LEU A 68 -9.25 -34.66 29.71
CA LEU A 68 -7.81 -34.71 29.42
C LEU A 68 -6.95 -34.25 30.61
N ILE A 69 -7.25 -33.07 31.18
CA ILE A 69 -6.45 -32.50 32.28
C ILE A 69 -6.73 -33.16 33.64
N SER A 70 -7.84 -33.90 33.78
CA SER A 70 -8.22 -34.58 35.03
C SER A 70 -7.21 -35.62 35.51
N THR A 71 -6.38 -36.14 34.60
CA THR A 71 -5.35 -37.15 34.88
C THR A 71 -3.95 -36.56 35.06
N TRP A 72 -3.81 -35.24 34.92
CA TRP A 72 -2.51 -34.57 34.93
C TRP A 72 -2.07 -34.28 36.37
N PRO A 73 -0.76 -34.35 36.67
CA PRO A 73 -0.25 -33.90 37.96
C PRO A 73 -0.41 -32.38 38.09
N LEU A 74 -0.61 -31.91 39.32
CA LEU A 74 -0.79 -30.49 39.66
C LEU A 74 0.26 -29.58 39.02
N HIS A 75 1.53 -30.00 39.02
CA HIS A 75 2.63 -29.27 38.39
C HIS A 75 2.42 -29.02 36.89
N ASP A 76 1.89 -29.99 36.15
CA ASP A 76 1.67 -29.85 34.70
C ASP A 76 0.48 -28.91 34.42
N ILE A 77 -0.52 -28.89 35.31
CA ILE A 77 -1.64 -27.94 35.26
C ILE A 77 -1.14 -26.53 35.56
N GLU A 78 -0.31 -26.33 36.59
CA GLU A 78 0.30 -25.03 36.90
C GLU A 78 1.18 -24.51 35.76
N THR A 79 1.95 -25.40 35.14
CA THR A 79 2.77 -25.07 33.96
C THR A 79 1.88 -24.65 32.78
N LEU A 80 0.80 -25.39 32.51
CA LEU A 80 -0.17 -25.03 31.48
C LEU A 80 -0.85 -23.68 31.76
N CYS A 81 -1.26 -23.42 32.99
CA CYS A 81 -1.82 -22.13 33.38
C CYS A 81 -0.83 -20.99 33.12
N ARG A 82 0.44 -21.16 33.50
CA ARG A 82 1.50 -20.17 33.25
C ARG A 82 1.75 -19.94 31.76
N GLU A 83 1.75 -21.00 30.96
CA GLU A 83 1.86 -20.91 29.49
C GLU A 83 0.66 -20.19 28.86
N LEU A 84 -0.56 -20.43 29.34
CA LEU A 84 -1.77 -19.75 28.86
C LEU A 84 -1.78 -18.26 29.27
N GLU A 85 -1.35 -17.94 30.49
CA GLU A 85 -1.22 -16.56 30.97
C GLU A 85 -0.18 -15.79 30.19
N THR A 86 1.01 -16.37 29.98
CA THR A 86 2.07 -15.76 29.16
C THR A 86 1.62 -15.59 27.71
N SER A 87 0.98 -16.59 27.11
CA SER A 87 0.40 -16.49 25.77
C SER A 87 -0.63 -15.36 25.67
N ARG A 88 -1.48 -15.19 26.68
CA ARG A 88 -2.45 -14.08 26.76
C ARG A 88 -1.74 -12.73 26.87
N ILE A 89 -0.73 -12.59 27.71
CA ILE A 89 0.04 -11.35 27.86
C ILE A 89 0.74 -11.00 26.55
N LEU A 90 1.37 -11.97 25.88
CA LEU A 90 2.00 -11.77 24.57
C LEU A 90 0.97 -11.35 23.52
N PHE A 91 -0.22 -11.93 23.52
CA PHE A 91 -1.31 -11.51 22.64
C PHE A 91 -1.74 -10.06 22.89
N LEU A 92 -1.89 -9.65 24.16
CA LEU A 92 -2.26 -8.27 24.51
C LEU A 92 -1.16 -7.26 24.14
N LEU A 93 0.10 -7.57 24.45
CA LEU A 93 1.25 -6.74 24.05
C LEU A 93 1.35 -6.60 22.54
N LYS A 94 1.12 -7.68 21.80
CA LYS A 94 1.06 -7.69 20.35
C LYS A 94 -0.08 -6.82 19.82
N SER A 95 -1.29 -6.96 20.37
CA SER A 95 -2.42 -6.11 19.99
C SER A 95 -2.09 -4.63 20.24
N SER A 96 -1.45 -4.32 21.37
CA SER A 96 -1.01 -2.97 21.69
C SER A 96 0.06 -2.46 20.73
N ALA A 97 1.02 -3.30 20.33
CA ALA A 97 2.06 -2.95 19.36
C ALA A 97 1.48 -2.75 17.95
N ASP A 98 0.51 -3.59 17.57
CA ASP A 98 -0.21 -3.48 16.31
C ASP A 98 -1.05 -2.20 16.26
N SER A 99 -1.66 -1.79 17.39
CA SER A 99 -2.34 -0.49 17.56
C SER A 99 -1.38 0.70 17.62
N ALA A 100 -0.09 0.48 17.87
CA ALA A 100 0.93 1.52 17.90
C ALA A 100 1.59 1.75 16.53
N ARG A 101 1.08 1.13 15.45
CA ARG A 101 1.54 1.40 14.08
C ARG A 101 1.45 2.91 13.81
N PRO A 102 2.44 3.53 13.17
CA PRO A 102 2.37 4.94 12.81
C PRO A 102 1.09 5.25 12.03
N SER A 103 0.30 6.20 12.53
CA SER A 103 -0.81 6.76 11.77
C SER A 103 -0.23 7.73 10.74
N PHE A 104 -0.47 7.46 9.47
CA PHE A 104 -0.12 8.40 8.40
C PHE A 104 -1.27 9.36 8.16
N LEU A 105 -0.92 10.61 7.82
CA LEU A 105 -1.89 11.64 7.49
C LEU A 105 -2.81 11.16 6.38
N SER A 106 -4.10 11.48 6.50
CA SER A 106 -5.06 11.23 5.42
C SER A 106 -4.78 12.15 4.22
N ILE A 107 -5.32 11.81 3.05
CA ILE A 107 -5.33 12.70 1.89
C ILE A 107 -5.86 14.09 2.22
N GLU A 108 -6.90 14.15 3.04
CA GLU A 108 -7.57 15.38 3.44
C GLU A 108 -6.62 16.29 4.22
N GLU A 109 -5.93 15.72 5.22
CA GLU A 109 -4.95 16.43 6.04
C GLU A 109 -3.72 16.84 5.24
N GLN A 110 -3.21 15.95 4.39
CA GLN A 110 -2.04 16.23 3.53
C GLN A 110 -2.33 17.37 2.54
N LEU A 111 -3.50 17.35 1.89
CA LEU A 111 -3.88 18.41 0.96
C LEU A 111 -4.20 19.73 1.70
N SER A 112 -4.84 19.68 2.86
CA SER A 112 -5.18 20.87 3.63
C SER A 112 -3.93 21.63 4.11
N SER A 113 -2.94 20.88 4.61
CA SER A 113 -1.69 21.40 5.18
C SER A 113 -0.57 21.66 4.16
N SER A 114 -0.75 21.25 2.89
CA SER A 114 0.26 21.43 1.85
C SER A 114 0.47 22.91 1.47
N ASP A 115 1.73 23.23 1.18
CA ASP A 115 2.16 24.52 0.61
C ASP A 115 2.00 24.57 -0.92
N SER A 116 1.66 23.46 -1.58
CA SER A 116 1.63 23.35 -3.05
C SER A 116 0.29 23.80 -3.67
N LYS A 117 -0.36 24.80 -3.07
CA LYS A 117 -1.66 25.32 -3.53
C LYS A 117 -1.47 26.17 -4.78
N ASP A 118 -2.19 25.82 -5.85
CA ASP A 118 -2.05 26.39 -7.20
C ASP A 118 -3.09 27.46 -7.53
N PHE A 119 -4.04 27.71 -6.63
CA PHE A 119 -5.17 28.59 -6.86
C PHE A 119 -5.56 29.38 -5.62
N ALA A 120 -6.16 30.55 -5.81
CA ALA A 120 -6.61 31.41 -4.73
C ALA A 120 -8.05 31.90 -4.95
N LEU A 121 -8.91 31.63 -3.99
CA LEU A 121 -10.27 32.16 -3.93
C LEU A 121 -10.24 33.50 -3.19
N ILE A 122 -10.68 34.57 -3.85
CA ILE A 122 -10.77 35.90 -3.25
C ILE A 122 -12.23 36.16 -2.92
N ILE A 123 -12.55 36.25 -1.63
CA ILE A 123 -13.93 36.39 -1.15
C ILE A 123 -14.03 37.63 -0.28
N GLY A 124 -14.73 38.65 -0.78
CA GLY A 124 -14.62 40.00 -0.22
C GLY A 124 -13.19 40.51 -0.32
N ASP A 125 -12.61 40.92 0.81
CA ASP A 125 -11.24 41.47 0.89
C ASP A 125 -10.17 40.43 1.31
N HIS A 126 -10.54 39.14 1.38
CA HIS A 126 -9.64 38.08 1.87
C HIS A 126 -9.31 37.07 0.78
N THR A 127 -8.07 36.58 0.80
CA THR A 127 -7.55 35.60 -0.15
C THR A 127 -7.34 34.25 0.53
N TYR A 128 -7.88 33.19 -0.08
CA TYR A 128 -7.84 31.83 0.44
C TYR A 128 -7.13 30.90 -0.54
N PRO A 129 -5.87 30.50 -0.26
CA PRO A 129 -5.15 29.56 -1.12
C PRO A 129 -5.79 28.16 -1.02
N ILE A 130 -5.98 27.52 -2.16
CA ILE A 130 -6.62 26.21 -2.29
C ILE A 130 -6.10 25.47 -3.53
N HIS A 131 -6.27 24.15 -3.59
CA HIS A 131 -6.05 23.40 -4.81
C HIS A 131 -7.20 23.64 -5.79
N ARG A 132 -6.91 24.12 -7.01
CA ARG A 132 -7.91 24.39 -8.06
C ARG A 132 -8.82 23.19 -8.27
N ARG A 133 -8.21 22.01 -8.37
CA ARG A 133 -8.92 20.75 -8.59
C ARG A 133 -9.93 20.47 -7.48
N VAL A 134 -9.52 20.61 -6.23
CA VAL A 134 -10.39 20.37 -5.06
C VAL A 134 -11.51 21.40 -5.02
N ALA A 135 -11.21 22.68 -5.26
CA ALA A 135 -12.22 23.74 -5.29
C ALA A 135 -13.32 23.47 -6.33
N ILE A 136 -12.92 23.12 -7.56
CA ILE A 136 -13.85 22.85 -8.66
C ILE A 136 -14.63 21.55 -8.42
N ALA A 137 -13.99 20.50 -7.88
CA ALA A 137 -14.66 19.24 -7.61
C ALA A 137 -15.66 19.33 -6.45
N ARG A 138 -15.39 20.15 -5.44
CA ARG A 138 -16.23 20.30 -4.24
C ARG A 138 -17.32 21.37 -4.39
N CYS A 139 -17.05 22.42 -5.16
CA CYS A 139 -17.95 23.57 -5.30
C CYS A 139 -18.45 23.72 -6.75
N ASP A 140 -19.68 23.25 -7.01
CA ASP A 140 -20.27 23.35 -8.36
C ASP A 140 -20.44 24.81 -8.83
N LEU A 141 -20.61 25.77 -7.90
CA LEU A 141 -20.62 27.19 -8.28
C LEU A 141 -19.29 27.62 -8.89
N VAL A 142 -18.18 27.25 -8.25
CA VAL A 142 -16.82 27.55 -8.69
C VAL A 142 -16.58 26.89 -10.05
N GLN A 143 -16.94 25.61 -10.19
CA GLN A 143 -16.89 24.89 -11.46
C GLN A 143 -17.65 25.58 -12.60
N GLN A 144 -18.88 26.05 -12.33
CA GLN A 144 -19.71 26.72 -13.33
C GLN A 144 -19.15 28.07 -13.80
N LEU A 145 -18.46 28.79 -12.91
CA LEU A 145 -17.96 30.13 -13.20
C LEU A 145 -16.55 30.14 -13.83
N LEU A 146 -15.73 29.12 -13.57
CA LEU A 146 -14.35 29.03 -14.07
C LEU A 146 -14.21 28.57 -15.54
N CYS A 147 -15.32 28.39 -16.28
CA CYS A 147 -15.36 27.95 -17.69
C CYS A 147 -14.06 28.19 -18.49
N GLU A 148 -13.33 27.11 -18.82
CA GLU A 148 -12.11 27.01 -19.65
C GLU A 148 -10.99 28.05 -19.45
N GLN A 149 -11.08 28.95 -18.47
CA GLN A 149 -10.12 30.01 -18.27
C GLN A 149 -9.08 29.62 -17.20
N ASP A 150 -7.81 29.88 -17.53
CA ASP A 150 -6.65 29.51 -16.72
C ASP A 150 -6.34 30.60 -15.67
N PHE A 151 -7.31 30.86 -14.79
CA PHE A 151 -7.15 31.83 -13.71
C PHE A 151 -6.42 31.21 -12.52
N ARG A 152 -5.40 31.92 -12.00
CA ARG A 152 -4.76 31.60 -10.70
C ARG A 152 -5.53 32.15 -9.51
N GLU A 153 -6.33 33.18 -9.74
CA GLU A 153 -7.11 33.88 -8.72
C GLU A 153 -8.54 34.04 -9.22
N PHE A 154 -9.52 33.84 -8.33
CA PHE A 154 -10.92 33.97 -8.69
C PHE A 154 -11.72 34.71 -7.62
N HIS A 155 -12.38 35.79 -8.03
CA HIS A 155 -13.13 36.66 -7.15
C HIS A 155 -14.60 36.22 -7.03
N LEU A 156 -15.06 36.08 -5.80
CA LEU A 156 -16.44 35.78 -5.45
C LEU A 156 -17.01 36.85 -4.53
N SER A 157 -18.17 37.37 -4.90
CA SER A 157 -18.96 38.25 -4.05
C SER A 157 -19.95 37.45 -3.22
N PHE A 158 -20.15 37.87 -1.97
CA PHE A 158 -21.18 37.27 -1.12
C PHE A 158 -22.59 37.41 -1.73
N PRO A 159 -23.49 36.45 -1.47
CA PRO A 159 -24.86 36.56 -1.94
C PRO A 159 -25.58 37.69 -1.18
N TYR A 160 -26.50 38.38 -1.87
CA TYR A 160 -27.21 39.53 -1.33
C TYR A 160 -27.80 39.24 0.07
N GLY A 161 -27.46 40.09 1.04
CA GLY A 161 -27.98 40.01 2.41
C GLY A 161 -27.32 38.96 3.31
N LYS A 162 -26.27 38.26 2.84
CA LYS A 162 -25.46 37.39 3.70
C LYS A 162 -24.03 37.89 3.72
N HIS A 163 -23.43 37.90 4.91
CA HIS A 163 -22.01 38.10 5.10
C HIS A 163 -21.50 36.99 6.02
N PHE A 164 -20.41 36.34 5.61
CA PHE A 164 -19.72 35.35 6.42
C PHE A 164 -18.45 35.99 6.96
N THR A 165 -18.08 35.65 8.19
CA THR A 165 -16.83 36.16 8.76
C THR A 165 -15.62 35.50 8.10
N HIS A 166 -14.44 36.13 8.19
CA HIS A 166 -13.20 35.51 7.74
C HIS A 166 -12.99 34.12 8.38
N HIS A 167 -13.34 33.98 9.66
CA HIS A 167 -13.23 32.73 10.40
C HIS A 167 -14.15 31.63 9.84
N ASP A 168 -15.41 31.96 9.54
CA ASP A 168 -16.35 31.02 8.91
C ASP A 168 -15.81 30.50 7.58
N MET A 169 -15.21 31.38 6.79
CA MET A 169 -14.62 31.02 5.51
C MET A 169 -13.35 30.18 5.67
N CYS A 170 -12.48 30.45 6.64
CA CYS A 170 -11.34 29.58 6.95
C CYS A 170 -11.80 28.17 7.34
N MET A 171 -12.83 28.07 8.21
CA MET A 171 -13.42 26.78 8.56
C MET A 171 -14.02 26.09 7.33
N PHE A 172 -14.62 26.85 6.41
CA PHE A 172 -15.22 26.29 5.21
C PHE A 172 -14.16 25.78 4.24
N ILE A 173 -13.05 26.49 4.06
CA ILE A 173 -11.92 26.02 3.25
C ILE A 173 -11.33 24.74 3.86
N HIS A 174 -11.24 24.63 5.18
CA HIS A 174 -10.86 23.37 5.83
C HIS A 174 -11.88 22.25 5.56
N TYR A 175 -13.18 22.53 5.73
CA TYR A 175 -14.28 21.60 5.41
C TYR A 175 -14.28 21.13 3.94
N VAL A 176 -13.82 21.96 3.01
CA VAL A 176 -13.69 21.57 1.60
C VAL A 176 -12.70 20.41 1.44
N TYR A 177 -11.64 20.35 2.27
CA TYR A 177 -10.67 19.25 2.27
C TYR A 177 -11.09 18.07 3.13
N THR A 178 -11.59 18.31 4.36
CA THR A 178 -11.81 17.26 5.37
C THR A 178 -13.25 16.80 5.50
N GLY A 179 -14.21 17.60 5.01
CA GLY A 179 -15.62 17.35 5.27
C GLY A 179 -16.03 17.59 6.73
N ASP A 180 -15.11 17.99 7.60
CA ASP A 180 -15.36 18.27 9.01
C ASP A 180 -15.67 19.75 9.24
N TRP A 181 -16.71 20.01 10.03
CA TRP A 181 -17.15 21.36 10.36
C TRP A 181 -17.38 21.52 11.86
N ASN A 182 -16.65 22.46 12.46
CA ASN A 182 -16.68 22.72 13.90
C ASN A 182 -17.50 23.98 14.28
N GLY A 183 -18.12 24.66 13.31
CA GLY A 183 -18.90 25.87 13.51
C GLY A 183 -20.41 25.61 13.65
N ASN A 184 -21.21 26.67 13.52
CA ASN A 184 -22.68 26.54 13.51
C ASN A 184 -23.17 25.81 12.23
N ALA A 185 -24.07 24.84 12.39
CA ALA A 185 -24.65 24.06 11.28
C ALA A 185 -25.44 24.94 10.28
N ASP A 186 -26.15 25.97 10.76
CA ASP A 186 -26.91 26.88 9.89
C ASP A 186 -25.99 27.71 8.97
N THR A 187 -24.82 28.10 9.49
CA THR A 187 -23.78 28.80 8.74
C THR A 187 -23.23 27.87 7.65
N LEU A 188 -22.86 26.64 8.00
CA LEU A 188 -22.41 25.65 7.02
C LEU A 188 -23.47 25.43 5.94
N GLN A 189 -24.73 25.24 6.31
CA GLN A 189 -25.80 25.02 5.34
C GLN A 189 -25.98 26.23 4.41
N SER A 190 -25.86 27.44 4.95
CA SER A 190 -25.89 28.66 4.14
C SER A 190 -24.74 28.77 3.16
N ILE A 191 -23.52 28.40 3.56
CA ILE A 191 -22.34 28.41 2.68
C ILE A 191 -22.44 27.27 1.65
N ARG A 192 -22.86 26.06 2.05
CA ARG A 192 -23.07 24.92 1.14
C ARG A 192 -24.12 25.24 0.07
N ASN A 193 -25.23 25.88 0.43
CA ASN A 193 -26.24 26.32 -0.51
C ASN A 193 -25.70 27.37 -1.49
N TRP A 194 -24.83 28.28 -1.01
CA TRP A 194 -24.21 29.29 -1.86
C TRP A 194 -23.19 28.68 -2.83
N MET A 195 -22.23 27.91 -2.32
CA MET A 195 -21.14 27.29 -3.09
C MET A 195 -21.59 26.04 -3.88
N LYS A 196 -22.83 25.59 -3.65
CA LYS A 196 -23.42 24.35 -4.18
C LYS A 196 -22.61 23.10 -3.80
N CYS A 197 -22.11 23.06 -2.57
CA CYS A 197 -21.28 21.97 -2.03
C CYS A 197 -22.16 20.96 -1.26
N HIS A 198 -22.91 20.12 -1.99
CA HIS A 198 -23.86 19.19 -1.36
C HIS A 198 -23.40 17.73 -1.34
N ARG A 199 -22.43 17.36 -2.18
CA ARG A 199 -21.96 15.98 -2.35
C ARG A 199 -21.01 15.56 -1.24
N ASP A 200 -20.92 14.26 -1.05
CA ASP A 200 -19.97 13.64 -0.13
C ASP A 200 -18.53 13.81 -0.61
N LEU A 201 -17.61 14.01 0.32
CA LEU A 201 -16.19 14.26 0.03
C LEU A 201 -15.57 13.16 -0.85
N ALA A 202 -15.79 11.89 -0.51
CA ALA A 202 -15.28 10.76 -1.30
C ALA A 202 -15.79 10.75 -2.76
N VAL A 203 -17.03 11.19 -3.00
CA VAL A 203 -17.57 11.31 -4.36
C VAL A 203 -16.86 12.42 -5.13
N ASP A 204 -16.62 13.55 -4.47
CA ASP A 204 -15.95 14.69 -5.06
C ASP A 204 -14.46 14.43 -5.34
N LEU A 205 -13.76 13.71 -4.46
CA LEU A 205 -12.37 13.29 -4.70
C LEU A 205 -12.25 12.34 -5.90
N ARG A 206 -13.18 11.40 -6.07
CA ARG A 206 -13.25 10.57 -7.29
C ARG A 206 -13.60 11.39 -8.53
N ASN A 207 -14.42 12.43 -8.40
CA ASN A 207 -14.69 13.35 -9.50
C ASN A 207 -13.45 14.18 -9.84
N ALA A 208 -12.69 14.64 -8.84
CA ALA A 208 -11.42 15.33 -9.02
C ALA A 208 -10.45 14.48 -9.85
N GLU A 209 -10.27 13.20 -9.52
CA GLU A 209 -9.47 12.25 -10.30
C GLU A 209 -9.93 12.20 -11.77
N LYS A 210 -11.24 11.99 -12.01
CA LYS A 210 -11.79 11.92 -13.37
C LYS A 210 -11.58 13.19 -14.18
N MET A 211 -11.63 14.35 -13.52
CA MET A 211 -11.34 15.62 -14.18
C MET A 211 -9.84 15.71 -14.50
N ALA A 212 -8.97 15.41 -13.52
CA ALA A 212 -7.51 15.44 -13.69
C ALA A 212 -7.01 14.54 -14.85
N LEU A 213 -7.59 13.36 -15.01
CA LEU A 213 -7.29 12.46 -16.12
C LEU A 213 -7.63 13.05 -17.50
N LYS A 214 -8.53 14.03 -17.57
CA LYS A 214 -8.92 14.72 -18.81
C LYS A 214 -8.14 16.01 -19.02
N ASP A 215 -8.13 16.88 -18.01
CA ASP A 215 -7.67 18.27 -18.12
C ASP A 215 -6.60 18.66 -17.09
N GLY A 216 -5.90 17.69 -16.49
CA GLY A 216 -4.76 17.94 -15.61
C GLY A 216 -3.65 18.77 -16.26
N ASP A 217 -2.94 19.54 -15.45
CA ASP A 217 -1.83 20.42 -15.89
C ASP A 217 -0.52 19.67 -16.14
N LEU A 218 -0.42 18.42 -15.66
CA LEU A 218 0.76 17.57 -15.71
C LEU A 218 0.46 16.25 -16.44
N THR A 219 1.40 15.80 -17.26
CA THR A 219 1.40 14.49 -17.92
C THR A 219 2.58 13.66 -17.43
N ILE A 220 2.34 12.44 -16.96
CA ILE A 220 3.40 11.47 -16.71
C ILE A 220 3.52 10.60 -17.96
N ILE A 221 4.72 10.58 -18.55
CA ILE A 221 5.06 9.80 -19.73
C ILE A 221 5.98 8.65 -19.29
N LEU A 222 5.58 7.42 -19.61
CA LEU A 222 6.35 6.21 -19.30
C LEU A 222 7.04 5.72 -20.56
N THR A 223 8.37 5.68 -20.49
CA THR A 223 9.23 5.27 -21.60
C THR A 223 9.82 3.89 -21.34
N SER A 224 9.96 3.10 -22.40
CA SER A 224 10.59 1.80 -22.37
C SER A 224 12.09 1.95 -22.74
N PRO A 225 13.02 1.25 -22.09
CA PRO A 225 14.47 1.42 -22.26
C PRO A 225 15.04 1.07 -23.65
N ASN A 226 14.21 0.71 -24.63
CA ASN A 226 14.64 0.27 -25.97
C ASN A 226 14.30 1.23 -27.13
N SER A 227 13.75 2.42 -26.88
CA SER A 227 13.35 3.36 -27.95
C SER A 227 14.51 4.11 -28.61
N ASP A 228 15.72 4.09 -28.05
CA ASP A 228 16.83 4.96 -28.48
C ASP A 228 17.75 4.38 -29.57
N ASN A 229 17.46 3.19 -30.12
CA ASN A 229 18.26 2.61 -31.21
C ASN A 229 17.65 2.86 -32.59
N GLU A 230 18.37 3.64 -33.40
CA GLU A 230 18.06 3.98 -34.79
C GLU A 230 17.63 2.79 -35.66
N LYS A 231 16.57 3.02 -36.44
CA LYS A 231 16.27 2.38 -37.74
C LYS A 231 16.34 0.84 -37.78
N LEU A 232 15.31 0.15 -37.30
CA LEU A 232 14.79 -1.06 -37.94
C LEU A 232 13.37 -1.33 -37.43
N ALA A 233 12.42 -1.40 -38.38
CA ALA A 233 10.99 -1.56 -38.13
C ALA A 233 10.67 -2.73 -37.16
N LYS A 234 10.32 -2.41 -35.92
CA LYS A 234 9.67 -3.31 -34.95
C LYS A 234 8.80 -2.48 -34.03
N VAL A 235 7.52 -2.84 -33.96
CA VAL A 235 6.43 -2.32 -33.12
C VAL A 235 6.93 -1.52 -31.92
N CYS A 236 7.05 -0.20 -32.09
CA CYS A 236 7.33 0.72 -30.99
C CYS A 236 6.09 0.72 -30.10
N VAL A 237 6.19 0.20 -28.88
CA VAL A 237 5.09 0.31 -27.93
C VAL A 237 4.90 1.81 -27.69
N PRO A 238 3.73 2.39 -27.95
CA PRO A 238 3.54 3.82 -27.73
C PRO A 238 3.85 4.15 -26.27
N ASP A 239 4.50 5.30 -26.08
CA ASP A 239 4.72 5.88 -24.76
C ASP A 239 3.37 5.95 -24.05
N TYR A 240 3.28 5.33 -22.87
CA TYR A 240 2.06 5.42 -22.07
C TYR A 240 2.06 6.76 -21.37
N SER A 241 1.00 7.54 -21.54
CA SER A 241 0.84 8.83 -20.88
C SER A 241 -0.42 8.88 -20.02
N ILE A 242 -0.32 9.46 -18.82
CA ILE A 242 -1.46 9.70 -17.94
C ILE A 242 -1.42 11.15 -17.43
N ARG A 243 -2.56 11.85 -17.47
CA ARG A 243 -2.68 13.23 -16.99
C ARG A 243 -3.08 13.28 -15.52
N CYS A 244 -2.60 14.28 -14.80
CA CYS A 244 -2.83 14.50 -13.38
C CYS A 244 -2.58 15.97 -13.00
N ASP A 245 -2.78 16.33 -11.74
CA ASP A 245 -2.53 17.68 -11.23
C ASP A 245 -1.19 17.75 -10.48
N SER A 246 -0.30 18.65 -10.91
CA SER A 246 1.03 18.86 -10.33
C SER A 246 0.98 19.23 -8.84
N SER A 247 -0.03 20.01 -8.45
CA SER A 247 -0.27 20.48 -7.08
C SER A 247 -0.67 19.34 -6.14
N ILE A 248 -1.53 18.43 -6.60
CA ILE A 248 -1.93 17.23 -5.85
C ILE A 248 -0.73 16.29 -5.69
N LEU A 249 0.01 16.01 -6.76
CA LEU A 249 1.20 15.15 -6.70
C LEU A 249 2.28 15.69 -5.76
N SER A 250 2.56 17.00 -5.83
CA SER A 250 3.54 17.67 -4.96
C SER A 250 3.13 17.66 -3.47
N SER A 251 1.82 17.71 -3.22
CA SER A 251 1.28 17.63 -1.85
C SER A 251 1.42 16.23 -1.27
N ARG A 252 1.31 15.22 -2.11
CA ARG A 252 1.17 13.81 -1.70
C ARG A 252 2.48 13.02 -1.72
N SER A 253 3.46 13.46 -2.50
CA SER A 253 4.77 12.81 -2.60
C SER A 253 5.90 13.82 -2.60
N GLU A 254 6.86 13.62 -1.69
CA GLU A 254 8.06 14.46 -1.62
C GLU A 254 8.93 14.30 -2.87
N VAL A 255 8.92 13.11 -3.48
CA VAL A 255 9.64 12.83 -4.71
C VAL A 255 9.06 13.63 -5.87
N PHE A 256 7.74 13.59 -6.07
CA PHE A 256 7.10 14.41 -7.11
C PHE A 256 7.28 15.90 -6.84
N ARG A 257 7.14 16.34 -5.59
CA ARG A 257 7.43 17.73 -5.19
C ARG A 257 8.86 18.13 -5.52
N GLY A 258 9.82 17.24 -5.28
CA GLY A 258 11.22 17.41 -5.65
C GLY A 258 11.40 17.53 -7.15
N LEU A 259 10.85 16.59 -7.93
CA LEU A 259 10.92 16.59 -9.39
C LEU A 259 10.34 17.88 -10.00
N LEU A 260 9.13 18.26 -9.58
CA LEU A 260 8.44 19.44 -10.10
C LEU A 260 9.16 20.76 -9.77
N LYS A 261 9.90 20.83 -8.66
CA LYS A 261 10.76 22.00 -8.35
C LYS A 261 11.91 22.18 -9.35
N HIS A 262 12.40 21.10 -9.95
CA HIS A 262 13.49 21.14 -10.93
C HIS A 262 12.98 21.33 -12.36
N VAL A 263 11.73 20.94 -12.61
CA VAL A 263 11.10 20.90 -13.93
C VAL A 263 10.12 22.08 -14.11
N ARG A 264 10.47 23.25 -13.54
CA ARG A 264 9.55 24.40 -13.23
C ARG A 264 8.48 24.77 -14.27
N ASP A 265 8.76 24.57 -15.57
CA ASP A 265 7.83 24.92 -16.65
C ASP A 265 7.39 23.72 -17.51
N ALA A 266 7.93 22.52 -17.27
CA ALA A 266 7.54 21.36 -18.06
C ALA A 266 6.24 20.77 -17.51
N ARG A 267 5.27 20.64 -18.42
CA ARG A 267 3.99 19.98 -18.18
C ARG A 267 4.11 18.45 -18.24
N ASP A 268 5.31 17.93 -18.48
CA ASP A 268 5.53 16.51 -18.69
C ASP A 268 6.66 16.02 -17.79
N ILE A 269 6.43 14.91 -17.08
CA ILE A 269 7.45 14.14 -16.35
C ILE A 269 7.64 12.83 -17.10
N VAL A 270 8.87 12.57 -17.54
CA VAL A 270 9.24 11.31 -18.16
C VAL A 270 9.82 10.37 -17.10
N LEU A 271 9.24 9.18 -16.96
CA LEU A 271 9.73 8.12 -16.09
C LEU A 271 10.06 6.87 -16.90
N ASP A 272 11.04 6.11 -16.43
CA ASP A 272 11.33 4.78 -16.94
C ASP A 272 10.27 3.80 -16.40
N GLU A 273 9.77 2.90 -17.27
CA GLU A 273 8.89 1.80 -16.86
C GLU A 273 9.51 0.85 -15.82
N ALA A 274 10.85 0.85 -15.68
CA ALA A 274 11.52 0.17 -14.58
C ALA A 274 11.20 0.78 -13.20
N LEU A 275 10.89 2.08 -13.14
CA LEU A 275 10.50 2.78 -11.90
C LEU A 275 8.99 2.71 -11.67
N LEU A 276 8.20 2.97 -12.72
CA LEU A 276 6.75 2.91 -12.67
C LEU A 276 6.25 2.12 -13.88
N PRO A 277 6.00 0.80 -13.74
CA PRO A 277 5.44 0.01 -14.81
C PRO A 277 4.06 0.55 -15.22
N ARG A 278 3.79 0.64 -16.52
CA ARG A 278 2.56 1.23 -17.07
C ARG A 278 1.26 0.66 -16.52
N GLY A 279 1.25 -0.61 -16.11
CA GLY A 279 0.08 -1.24 -15.50
C GLY A 279 -0.29 -0.68 -14.12
N PHE A 280 0.67 -0.13 -13.37
CA PHE A 280 0.44 0.43 -12.03
C PHE A 280 0.17 1.94 -12.04
N ALA A 281 0.39 2.63 -13.15
CA ALA A 281 0.17 4.07 -13.22
C ALA A 281 -1.29 4.48 -12.91
N PRO A 282 -2.34 3.81 -13.43
CA PRO A 282 -3.71 4.10 -13.04
C PRO A 282 -3.97 3.91 -11.53
N VAL A 283 -3.44 2.84 -10.95
CA VAL A 283 -3.60 2.52 -9.52
C VAL A 283 -2.93 3.58 -8.65
N LEU A 284 -1.72 4.01 -9.04
CA LEU A 284 -0.97 5.04 -8.34
C LEU A 284 -1.69 6.39 -8.39
N ILE A 285 -2.15 6.80 -9.58
CA ILE A 285 -2.91 8.05 -9.73
C ILE A 285 -4.19 7.96 -8.90
N HIS A 286 -4.95 6.87 -8.98
CA HIS A 286 -6.15 6.69 -8.17
C HIS A 286 -5.87 6.89 -6.68
N PHE A 287 -4.87 6.20 -6.13
CA PHE A 287 -4.46 6.36 -4.73
C PHE A 287 -4.13 7.80 -4.35
N LEU A 288 -3.46 8.55 -5.22
CA LEU A 288 -3.09 9.94 -4.94
C LEU A 288 -4.31 10.85 -4.75
N TYR A 289 -5.45 10.51 -5.36
CA TYR A 289 -6.71 11.27 -5.26
C TYR A 289 -7.73 10.70 -4.28
N THR A 290 -7.63 9.42 -3.88
CA THR A 290 -8.68 8.77 -3.08
C THR A 290 -8.20 8.16 -1.78
N ASP A 291 -6.89 7.96 -1.58
CA ASP A 291 -6.35 7.08 -0.52
C ASP A 291 -6.86 5.62 -0.60
N GLU A 292 -7.47 5.22 -1.72
CA GLU A 292 -8.00 3.87 -1.96
C GLU A 292 -7.02 3.05 -2.82
N LEU A 293 -6.94 1.73 -2.54
CA LEU A 293 -6.17 0.79 -3.34
C LEU A 293 -7.13 -0.05 -4.20
N ASP A 294 -7.10 0.19 -5.52
CA ASP A 294 -7.95 -0.53 -6.47
C ASP A 294 -7.12 -1.17 -7.60
N PHE A 295 -6.97 -2.49 -7.53
CA PHE A 295 -6.27 -3.26 -8.56
C PHE A 295 -7.11 -3.59 -9.79
N SER A 296 -8.41 -3.29 -9.80
CA SER A 296 -9.24 -3.43 -11.00
C SER A 296 -8.83 -2.44 -12.10
N LEU A 297 -8.09 -1.40 -11.75
CA LEU A 297 -7.54 -0.40 -12.66
C LEU A 297 -6.27 -0.88 -13.40
N VAL A 298 -5.70 -2.03 -13.01
CA VAL A 298 -4.56 -2.62 -13.71
C VAL A 298 -5.07 -3.21 -15.03
N PRO A 299 -4.61 -2.74 -16.21
CA PRO A 299 -5.10 -3.24 -17.49
C PRO A 299 -4.69 -4.70 -17.71
N ASP A 300 -5.63 -5.56 -18.09
CA ASP A 300 -5.38 -6.98 -18.40
C ASP A 300 -4.27 -7.17 -19.45
N THR A 301 -4.14 -6.23 -20.38
CA THR A 301 -3.21 -6.27 -21.52
C THR A 301 -1.80 -5.77 -21.19
N ALA A 302 -1.61 -5.02 -20.11
CA ALA A 302 -0.33 -4.37 -19.80
C ALA A 302 0.70 -5.34 -19.20
N LEU A 303 0.25 -6.45 -18.62
CA LEU A 303 1.11 -7.40 -17.90
C LEU A 303 1.42 -8.67 -18.70
N SER A 304 0.59 -9.03 -19.69
CA SER A 304 0.80 -10.17 -20.60
C SER A 304 2.07 -10.07 -21.46
N GLN A 305 2.79 -8.93 -21.42
CA GLN A 305 4.04 -8.74 -22.16
C GLN A 305 5.30 -9.05 -21.33
N SER A 306 5.18 -9.24 -20.01
CA SER A 306 6.30 -9.65 -19.16
C SER A 306 6.20 -11.14 -18.79
N SER A 307 6.45 -12.00 -19.78
CA SER A 307 6.43 -13.47 -19.62
C SER A 307 7.25 -13.99 -18.43
N LEU A 308 8.26 -13.22 -17.99
CA LEU A 308 9.11 -13.56 -16.86
C LEU A 308 8.47 -13.28 -15.49
N SER A 309 7.65 -12.23 -15.37
CA SER A 309 6.91 -11.94 -14.13
C SER A 309 5.77 -12.94 -13.96
N GLU A 310 5.10 -13.26 -15.07
CA GLU A 310 4.07 -14.28 -15.17
C GLU A 310 4.64 -15.68 -14.84
N ALA A 311 5.78 -16.04 -15.45
CA ALA A 311 6.46 -17.29 -15.15
C ALA A 311 6.94 -17.38 -13.70
N ARG A 312 7.46 -16.28 -13.10
CA ARG A 312 7.84 -16.26 -11.68
C ARG A 312 6.63 -16.44 -10.77
N ALA A 313 5.50 -15.80 -11.08
CA ALA A 313 4.26 -15.99 -10.34
C ALA A 313 3.79 -17.45 -10.41
N ILE A 314 3.76 -18.04 -11.62
CA ILE A 314 3.37 -19.44 -11.83
C ILE A 314 4.32 -20.41 -11.12
N VAL A 315 5.63 -20.21 -11.21
CA VAL A 315 6.65 -21.03 -10.52
C VAL A 315 6.52 -20.92 -9.00
N ALA A 316 6.15 -19.75 -8.49
CA ALA A 316 5.83 -19.53 -7.08
C ALA A 316 4.43 -20.05 -6.68
N GLY A 317 3.66 -20.65 -7.60
CA GLY A 317 2.32 -21.18 -7.34
C GLY A 317 1.21 -20.13 -7.28
N HIS A 318 1.47 -18.91 -7.75
CA HIS A 318 0.54 -17.80 -7.74
C HIS A 318 -0.10 -17.56 -9.11
N ALA A 319 -1.37 -17.16 -9.10
CA ALA A 319 -1.99 -16.61 -10.29
C ALA A 319 -1.31 -15.27 -10.65
N PRO A 320 -0.82 -15.09 -11.90
CA PRO A 320 -0.04 -13.93 -12.31
C PRO A 320 -0.80 -12.60 -12.25
N HIS A 321 -2.13 -12.67 -12.11
CA HIS A 321 -3.04 -11.53 -11.98
C HIS A 321 -3.75 -11.49 -10.62
N SER A 322 -3.09 -12.00 -9.57
CA SER A 322 -3.65 -11.93 -8.22
C SER A 322 -3.37 -10.57 -7.55
N PRO A 323 -4.33 -10.02 -6.78
CA PRO A 323 -4.12 -8.81 -5.97
C PRO A 323 -2.89 -8.88 -5.05
N LEU A 324 -2.57 -10.07 -4.53
CA LEU A 324 -1.37 -10.30 -3.71
C LEU A 324 -0.09 -9.99 -4.50
N TYR A 325 0.03 -10.50 -5.73
CA TYR A 325 1.20 -10.27 -6.56
C TYR A 325 1.37 -8.80 -6.93
N TYR A 326 0.25 -8.12 -7.19
CA TYR A 326 0.23 -6.68 -7.45
C TYR A 326 0.66 -5.87 -6.22
N ALA A 327 0.19 -6.22 -5.02
CA ALA A 327 0.61 -5.54 -3.80
C ALA A 327 2.12 -5.73 -3.50
N ILE A 328 2.67 -6.93 -3.76
CA ILE A 328 4.11 -7.22 -3.61
C ILE A 328 4.97 -6.34 -4.53
N GLN A 329 4.49 -6.00 -5.72
CA GLN A 329 5.19 -5.09 -6.63
C GLN A 329 4.96 -3.63 -6.27
N LEU A 330 3.68 -3.25 -6.04
CA LEU A 330 3.28 -1.87 -5.78
C LEU A 330 3.91 -1.32 -4.51
N ILE A 331 4.16 -2.14 -3.48
CA ILE A 331 4.81 -1.67 -2.24
C ILE A 331 6.20 -1.08 -2.50
N HIS A 332 6.96 -1.61 -3.47
CA HIS A 332 8.29 -1.07 -3.82
C HIS A 332 8.18 0.25 -4.56
N ILE A 333 7.21 0.36 -5.47
CA ILE A 333 6.86 1.61 -6.15
C ILE A 333 6.43 2.67 -5.12
N ALA A 334 5.55 2.30 -4.19
CA ALA A 334 5.07 3.18 -3.12
C ALA A 334 6.21 3.66 -2.22
N LYS A 335 7.14 2.78 -1.84
CA LYS A 335 8.35 3.15 -1.09
C LYS A 335 9.23 4.12 -1.87
N PHE A 336 9.43 3.89 -3.17
CA PHE A 336 10.21 4.78 -4.03
C PHE A 336 9.62 6.20 -4.06
N PHE A 337 8.30 6.33 -4.22
CA PHE A 337 7.61 7.62 -4.20
C PHE A 337 7.33 8.18 -2.80
N ILE A 338 7.77 7.49 -1.74
CA ILE A 338 7.57 7.88 -0.33
C ILE A 338 6.07 8.04 -0.01
N LEU A 339 5.28 7.05 -0.41
CA LEU A 339 3.83 6.99 -0.20
C LEU A 339 3.49 6.05 0.97
N GLU A 340 3.72 6.51 2.19
CA GLU A 340 3.66 5.67 3.40
C GLU A 340 2.28 5.02 3.61
N ARG A 341 1.19 5.76 3.34
CA ARG A 341 -0.16 5.22 3.42
C ARG A 341 -0.42 4.12 2.38
N LEU A 342 0.09 4.26 1.16
CA LEU A 342 0.00 3.22 0.12
C LEU A 342 0.81 1.97 0.51
N VAL A 343 1.98 2.16 1.12
CA VAL A 343 2.77 1.07 1.69
C VAL A 343 1.93 0.30 2.71
N GLN A 344 1.25 0.99 3.63
CA GLN A 344 0.39 0.31 4.60
C GLN A 344 -0.74 -0.49 3.97
N LEU A 345 -1.43 0.07 2.98
CA LEU A 345 -2.51 -0.63 2.27
C LEU A 345 -1.99 -1.89 1.57
N CYS A 346 -0.81 -1.83 0.97
CA CYS A 346 -0.17 -2.99 0.36
C CYS A 346 0.19 -4.05 1.43
N GLU A 347 0.77 -3.64 2.56
CA GLU A 347 1.12 -4.52 3.67
C GLU A 347 -0.11 -5.23 4.24
N ASP A 348 -1.22 -4.50 4.44
CA ASP A 348 -2.46 -5.05 4.99
C ASP A 348 -3.07 -6.08 4.03
N LEU A 349 -3.04 -5.80 2.73
CA LEU A 349 -3.49 -6.74 1.71
C LEU A 349 -2.62 -8.01 1.69
N ILE A 350 -1.29 -7.86 1.70
CA ILE A 350 -0.37 -9.01 1.71
C ILE A 350 -0.59 -9.88 2.95
N VAL A 351 -0.74 -9.25 4.13
CA VAL A 351 -1.00 -9.97 5.39
C VAL A 351 -2.36 -10.66 5.37
N SER A 352 -3.39 -10.02 4.79
CA SER A 352 -4.72 -10.63 4.64
C SER A 352 -4.72 -11.85 3.72
N ALA A 353 -3.77 -11.93 2.80
CA ALA A 353 -3.62 -13.00 1.83
C ALA A 353 -2.62 -14.10 2.27
N LEU A 354 -2.07 -14.03 3.48
CA LEU A 354 -1.20 -15.08 4.04
C LEU A 354 -1.98 -16.39 4.17
N CYS A 355 -1.45 -17.46 3.57
CA CYS A 355 -1.96 -18.82 3.71
C CYS A 355 -0.79 -19.81 3.88
N PRO A 356 -1.03 -21.05 4.32
CA PRO A 356 0.04 -22.04 4.53
C PRO A 356 0.92 -22.26 3.31
N GLU A 357 0.37 -22.12 2.10
CA GLU A 357 1.07 -22.31 0.83
C GLU A 357 1.95 -21.11 0.45
N SER A 358 1.56 -19.89 0.81
CA SER A 358 2.26 -18.64 0.45
C SER A 358 3.15 -18.09 1.57
N CYS A 359 2.99 -18.57 2.80
CA CYS A 359 3.63 -18.00 3.98
C CYS A 359 5.17 -17.99 3.89
N VAL A 360 5.78 -19.09 3.46
CA VAL A 360 7.24 -19.21 3.38
C VAL A 360 7.84 -18.28 2.32
N SER A 361 7.21 -18.20 1.14
CA SER A 361 7.67 -17.33 0.06
C SER A 361 7.49 -15.85 0.40
N ILE A 362 6.34 -15.47 0.97
CA ILE A 362 6.08 -14.11 1.45
C ILE A 362 7.03 -13.75 2.58
N LEU A 363 7.32 -14.66 3.52
CA LEU A 363 8.27 -14.41 4.60
C LEU A 363 9.68 -14.15 4.05
N SER A 364 10.19 -14.99 3.15
CA SER A 364 11.51 -14.79 2.52
C SER A 364 11.58 -13.43 1.82
N TRP A 365 10.58 -13.11 0.99
CA TRP A 365 10.50 -11.81 0.32
C TRP A 365 10.47 -10.65 1.32
N ALA A 366 9.70 -10.79 2.39
CA ALA A 366 9.53 -9.73 3.38
C ALA A 366 10.83 -9.47 4.16
N THR A 367 11.60 -10.53 4.47
CA THR A 367 12.92 -10.41 5.12
C THR A 367 14.00 -9.86 4.18
N ASP A 368 13.89 -10.15 2.88
CA ASP A 368 14.87 -9.72 1.85
C ASP A 368 14.66 -8.25 1.40
N GLY A 369 14.00 -7.43 2.23
CA GLY A 369 13.74 -6.01 1.96
C GLY A 369 12.31 -5.69 1.54
N GLY A 370 11.41 -6.68 1.46
CA GLY A 370 10.00 -6.50 1.14
C GLY A 370 9.26 -5.62 2.14
N SER A 371 9.08 -6.07 3.37
CA SER A 371 8.48 -5.28 4.46
C SER A 371 8.76 -5.94 5.82
N GLN A 372 9.29 -5.16 6.77
CA GLN A 372 9.50 -5.64 8.14
C GLN A 372 8.17 -5.98 8.82
N TYR A 373 7.12 -5.21 8.57
CA TYR A 373 5.79 -5.48 9.12
C TYR A 373 5.25 -6.80 8.60
N VAL A 374 5.31 -7.04 7.29
CA VAL A 374 4.87 -8.31 6.69
C VAL A 374 5.69 -9.48 7.23
N ALA A 375 7.03 -9.33 7.37
CA ALA A 375 7.90 -10.38 7.89
C ALA A 375 7.49 -10.78 9.32
N GLN A 376 7.25 -9.80 10.19
CA GLN A 376 6.77 -10.05 11.55
C GLN A 376 5.39 -10.71 11.58
N ARG A 377 4.55 -10.48 10.57
CA ARG A 377 3.23 -11.11 10.44
C ARG A 377 3.30 -12.53 9.90
N ALA A 378 4.18 -12.80 8.94
CA ALA A 378 4.36 -14.12 8.34
C ALA A 378 5.14 -15.10 9.23
N GLN A 379 5.94 -14.62 10.19
CA GLN A 379 6.59 -15.48 11.20
C GLN A 379 5.64 -16.08 12.24
N ARG A 380 4.37 -15.68 12.22
CA ARG A 380 3.33 -16.08 13.18
C ARG A 380 2.47 -17.18 12.59
#